data_AF-A0A5P8P2A2-F1
#
_entry.id   AF-A0A5P8P2A2-F1
#
_cell.length_a   1.000
_cell.length_b   1.000
_cell.length_c   1.000
_cell.angle_alpha   90.00
_cell.angle_beta   90.00
_cell.angle_gamma   90.00
#
_symmetry.space_group_name_H-M   'P 1'
#
loop_
_entity.id
_entity.type
_entity.pdbx_description
1 polymer ?
#
loop_
_entity_poly.entity_id
_entity_poly.type
_entity_poly.pdbx_seq_one_letter_code
_entity_poly.pdbx_strand_id
1 'polypeptide(L)'
;MSLYSEQLAKLKKELAVIMSKKTKKLSSSQKSIYLFIQGKTDRATFNCADKTVVLMAGDDKKGFRHILEKHFYPNDLEAMDILNMMDICKRGMKLNEVGVSNQDLTVYMSLKNQKEHRLVLNEVRKNFFVVTAYKKG
;
A
#
# COMPACT_ATOMS: atom_id res chain seq x y z
N MET A 1 14.76 19.27 -3.30
CA MET A 1 13.57 18.55 -2.78
C MET A 1 14.00 17.14 -2.39
N SER A 2 13.24 16.45 -1.53
CA SER A 2 13.53 15.05 -1.20
C SER A 2 12.90 14.11 -2.24
N LEU A 3 13.50 12.93 -2.47
CA LEU A 3 12.93 11.90 -3.34
C LEU A 3 11.47 11.59 -2.97
N TYR A 4 11.19 11.45 -1.67
CA TYR A 4 9.84 11.29 -1.16
C TYR A 4 8.88 12.39 -1.63
N SER A 5 9.25 13.66 -1.46
CA SER A 5 8.39 14.78 -1.87
C SER A 5 8.11 14.82 -3.37
N GLU A 6 9.10 14.46 -4.20
CA GLU A 6 8.95 14.38 -5.65
C GLU A 6 8.01 13.24 -6.06
N GLN A 7 8.21 12.05 -5.50
CA GLN A 7 7.35 10.89 -5.78
C GLN A 7 5.92 11.09 -5.26
N LEU A 8 5.76 11.75 -4.11
CA LEU A 8 4.44 12.09 -3.58
C LEU A 8 3.72 13.10 -4.50
N ALA A 9 4.42 14.12 -5.00
CA ALA A 9 3.85 15.09 -5.93
C ALA A 9 3.45 14.43 -7.25
N LYS A 10 4.30 13.55 -7.79
CA LYS A 10 4.01 12.74 -8.97
C LYS A 10 2.77 11.86 -8.76
N LEU A 11 2.72 11.10 -7.67
CA LEU A 11 1.57 10.25 -7.34
C LEU A 11 0.28 11.07 -7.21
N LYS A 12 0.32 12.22 -6.53
CA LYS A 12 -0.85 13.13 -6.42
C LYS A 12 -1.34 13.58 -7.78
N LYS A 13 -0.43 13.94 -8.70
CA LYS A 13 -0.76 14.37 -10.06
C LYS A 13 -1.40 13.23 -10.86
N GLU A 14 -0.82 12.03 -10.84
CA GLU A 14 -1.38 10.85 -11.51
C GLU A 14 -2.77 10.50 -10.99
N LEU A 15 -2.94 10.51 -9.65
CA LEU A 15 -4.23 10.26 -9.04
C LEU A 15 -5.26 11.32 -9.40
N ALA A 16 -4.90 12.60 -9.50
CA ALA A 16 -5.83 13.63 -9.94
C ALA A 16 -6.37 13.35 -11.36
N VAL A 17 -5.50 12.92 -12.29
CA VAL A 17 -5.89 12.55 -13.65
C VAL A 17 -6.76 11.29 -13.67
N ILE A 18 -6.43 10.29 -12.86
CA ILE A 18 -7.25 9.07 -12.74
C ILE A 18 -8.64 9.41 -12.20
N MET A 19 -8.69 10.22 -11.14
CA MET A 19 -9.93 10.57 -10.45
C MET A 19 -10.85 11.43 -11.31
N SER A 20 -10.31 12.29 -12.19
CA SER A 20 -11.14 13.08 -13.11
C SER A 20 -11.79 12.23 -14.21
N LYS A 21 -11.14 11.13 -14.62
CA LYS A 21 -11.65 10.21 -15.65
C LYS A 21 -12.51 9.08 -15.10
N LYS A 22 -12.47 8.85 -13.78
CA LYS A 22 -13.10 7.70 -13.14
C LYS A 22 -14.59 7.93 -12.96
N THR A 23 -15.41 7.06 -13.56
CA THR A 23 -16.87 7.07 -13.43
C THR A 23 -17.37 6.27 -12.22
N LYS A 24 -16.61 5.26 -11.78
CA LYS A 24 -16.97 4.41 -10.63
C LYS A 24 -16.51 5.02 -9.31
N LYS A 25 -17.41 5.01 -8.31
CA LYS A 25 -17.10 5.44 -6.94
C LYS A 25 -15.94 4.64 -6.34
N LEU A 26 -15.09 5.31 -5.57
CA LEU A 26 -14.02 4.65 -4.81
C LEU A 26 -14.61 3.72 -3.74
N SER A 27 -13.98 2.55 -3.55
CA SER A 27 -14.25 1.73 -2.38
C SER A 27 -13.84 2.47 -1.10
N SER A 28 -14.38 2.08 0.05
CA SER A 28 -14.02 2.70 1.34
C SER A 28 -12.51 2.65 1.61
N SER A 29 -11.85 1.54 1.23
CA SER A 29 -10.40 1.39 1.32
C SER A 29 -9.68 2.36 0.38
N GLN A 30 -10.06 2.43 -0.89
CA GLN A 30 -9.47 3.38 -1.83
C GLN A 30 -9.63 4.84 -1.37
N LYS A 31 -10.81 5.19 -0.83
CA LYS A 31 -11.08 6.54 -0.30
C LYS A 31 -10.16 6.87 0.88
N SER A 32 -9.96 5.94 1.82
CA SER A 32 -9.08 6.11 2.99
C SER A 32 -7.63 6.35 2.56
N ILE A 33 -7.10 5.57 1.61
CA ILE A 33 -5.76 5.77 1.03
C ILE A 33 -5.67 7.13 0.34
N TYR A 34 -6.66 7.47 -0.48
CA TYR A 34 -6.66 8.74 -1.21
C TYR A 34 -6.64 9.95 -0.27
N LEU A 35 -7.44 9.95 0.80
CA LEU A 35 -7.46 11.02 1.79
C LEU A 35 -6.11 11.15 2.51
N PHE A 36 -5.49 10.03 2.88
CA PHE A 36 -4.15 10.00 3.45
C PHE A 36 -3.09 10.57 2.49
N ILE A 37 -3.09 10.15 1.22
CA ILE A 37 -2.15 10.67 0.21
C ILE A 37 -2.31 12.19 0.03
N GLN A 38 -3.55 12.69 0.05
CA GLN A 38 -3.83 14.12 -0.04
C GLN A 38 -3.45 14.89 1.23
N GLY A 39 -3.02 14.23 2.31
CA GLY A 39 -2.70 14.84 3.59
C GLY A 39 -3.93 15.29 4.38
N LYS A 40 -5.11 14.72 4.10
CA LYS A 40 -6.34 15.01 4.84
C LYS A 40 -6.48 14.18 6.12
N THR A 41 -5.69 13.11 6.24
CA THR A 41 -5.59 12.26 7.43
C THR A 41 -4.14 11.82 7.62
N ASP A 42 -3.71 11.64 8.87
CA ASP A 42 -2.33 11.19 9.19
C ASP A 42 -2.11 9.70 8.94
N ARG A 43 -3.21 8.96 8.81
CA ARG A 43 -3.21 7.51 8.58
C ARG A 43 -4.40 7.09 7.74
N ALA A 44 -4.28 5.93 7.12
CA ALA A 44 -5.41 5.23 6.50
C ALA A 44 -5.60 3.89 7.20
N THR A 45 -6.81 3.62 7.69
CA THR A 45 -7.14 2.39 8.43
C THR A 45 -8.08 1.52 7.63
N PHE A 46 -7.89 0.21 7.72
CA PHE A 46 -8.62 -0.80 6.96
C PHE A 46 -8.87 -2.04 7.81
N ASN A 47 -10.02 -2.67 7.61
CA ASN A 47 -10.27 -4.00 8.16
C ASN A 47 -9.99 -5.05 7.09
N CYS A 48 -9.12 -6.00 7.42
CA CYS A 48 -8.86 -7.20 6.64
C CYS A 48 -9.26 -8.42 7.47
N ALA A 49 -10.42 -9.00 7.17
CA ALA A 49 -11.01 -10.06 7.99
C ALA A 49 -11.11 -9.63 9.47
N ASP A 50 -10.43 -10.33 10.36
CA ASP A 50 -10.36 -10.13 11.81
C ASP A 50 -9.25 -9.16 12.27
N LYS A 51 -8.57 -8.50 11.32
CA LYS A 51 -7.39 -7.67 11.57
C LYS A 51 -7.62 -6.22 11.18
N THR A 52 -7.05 -5.33 11.97
CA THR A 52 -6.93 -3.90 11.64
C THR A 52 -5.57 -3.66 10.99
N VAL A 53 -5.57 -3.08 9.79
CA VAL A 53 -4.34 -2.67 9.08
C VAL A 53 -4.30 -1.17 8.95
N VAL A 54 -3.14 -0.58 9.23
CA VAL A 54 -2.93 0.87 9.18
C VAL A 54 -1.77 1.20 8.25
N LEU A 55 -1.99 2.16 7.36
CA LEU A 55 -0.96 2.83 6.59
C LEU A 55 -0.63 4.17 7.23
N MET A 56 0.65 4.41 7.49
CA MET A 56 1.20 5.66 8.02
C MET A 56 2.39 6.09 7.17
N ALA A 57 2.86 7.33 7.36
CA ALA A 57 4.01 7.87 6.62
C ALA A 57 5.25 6.96 6.72
N GLY A 58 5.63 6.56 7.94
CA GLY A 58 6.80 5.72 8.17
C GLY A 58 8.12 6.44 7.89
N ASP A 59 9.13 5.68 7.48
CA ASP A 59 10.49 6.12 7.19
C ASP A 59 11.00 5.49 5.87
N ASP A 60 12.29 5.62 5.58
CA ASP A 60 12.94 5.07 4.38
C ASP A 60 13.02 3.53 4.35
N LYS A 61 12.79 2.87 5.49
CA LYS A 61 12.82 1.40 5.65
C LYS A 61 11.43 0.77 5.73
N LYS A 62 10.41 1.52 6.17
CA LYS A 62 9.04 1.02 6.33
C LYS A 62 7.97 2.08 6.12
N GLY A 63 6.76 1.65 5.78
CA GLY A 63 5.61 2.53 5.66
C GLY A 63 5.48 3.14 4.27
N PHE A 64 4.65 4.17 4.18
CA PHE A 64 4.32 4.77 2.89
C PHE A 64 5.53 5.44 2.21
N ARG A 65 6.43 6.03 2.99
CA ARG A 65 7.66 6.63 2.47
C ARG A 65 8.54 5.59 1.77
N HIS A 66 8.80 4.46 2.42
CA HIS A 66 9.50 3.33 1.81
C HIS A 66 8.82 2.85 0.52
N ILE A 67 7.48 2.74 0.51
CA ILE A 67 6.72 2.36 -0.70
C ILE A 67 7.00 3.34 -1.85
N LEU A 68 6.94 4.65 -1.59
CA LEU A 68 7.17 5.64 -2.64
C LEU A 68 8.62 5.67 -3.14
N GLU A 69 9.58 5.64 -2.22
CA GLU A 69 10.99 5.80 -2.56
C GLU A 69 11.60 4.54 -3.20
N LYS A 70 11.07 3.34 -2.89
CA LYS A 70 11.68 2.06 -3.31
C LYS A 70 10.87 1.24 -4.29
N HIS A 71 9.55 1.43 -4.37
CA HIS A 71 8.66 0.58 -5.17
C HIS A 71 7.79 1.38 -6.14
N PHE A 72 7.43 2.61 -5.82
CA PHE A 72 6.83 3.51 -6.82
C PHE A 72 7.90 4.09 -7.76
N TYR A 73 9.13 4.25 -7.28
CA TYR A 73 10.29 4.64 -8.08
C TYR A 73 11.22 3.44 -8.33
N PRO A 74 11.71 3.20 -9.57
CA PRO A 74 11.49 3.98 -10.79
C PRO A 74 10.36 3.43 -11.67
N ASN A 75 9.13 3.31 -11.14
CA ASN A 75 7.89 2.84 -11.79
C ASN A 75 7.55 1.33 -11.66
N ASP A 76 8.00 0.63 -10.61
CA ASP A 76 7.52 -0.74 -10.39
C ASP A 76 6.03 -0.76 -10.00
N LEU A 77 5.55 0.30 -9.34
CA LEU A 77 4.13 0.47 -8.99
C LEU A 77 3.48 1.62 -9.75
N GLU A 78 2.27 1.39 -10.22
CA GLU A 78 1.40 2.43 -10.76
C GLU A 78 0.57 3.08 -9.64
N ALA A 79 0.11 4.31 -9.84
CA ALA A 79 -0.75 5.01 -8.88
C ALA A 79 -2.02 4.21 -8.51
N MET A 80 -2.57 3.45 -9.47
CA MET A 80 -3.70 2.56 -9.20
C MET A 80 -3.30 1.33 -8.38
N ASP A 81 -2.08 0.83 -8.48
CA ASP A 81 -1.63 -0.26 -7.63
C ASP A 81 -1.56 0.21 -6.16
N ILE A 82 -1.09 1.43 -5.90
CA ILE A 82 -1.11 2.05 -4.56
C ILE A 82 -2.55 2.17 -4.01
N LEU A 83 -3.50 2.65 -4.82
CA LEU A 83 -4.89 2.77 -4.37
C LEU A 83 -5.57 1.42 -4.09
N ASN A 84 -5.13 0.36 -4.79
CA ASN A 84 -5.72 -0.98 -4.69
C ASN A 84 -4.93 -1.92 -3.78
N MET A 85 -3.82 -1.47 -3.17
CA MET A 85 -2.92 -2.35 -2.42
C MET A 85 -3.64 -3.11 -1.30
N MET A 86 -4.65 -2.50 -0.68
CA MET A 86 -5.41 -3.12 0.40
C MET A 86 -6.40 -4.19 -0.08
N ASP A 87 -6.66 -4.30 -1.38
CA ASP A 87 -7.46 -5.40 -1.93
C ASP A 87 -6.71 -6.74 -1.82
N ILE A 88 -5.37 -6.72 -1.84
CA ILE A 88 -4.51 -7.90 -1.68
C ILE A 88 -4.66 -8.49 -0.28
N CYS A 89 -4.85 -7.64 0.72
CA CYS A 89 -5.11 -8.06 2.09
C CYS A 89 -6.46 -8.79 2.24
N LYS A 90 -7.42 -8.53 1.33
CA LYS A 90 -8.76 -9.14 1.37
C LYS A 90 -8.88 -10.39 0.49
N ARG A 91 -8.13 -10.47 -0.60
CA ARG A 91 -8.28 -11.48 -1.65
C ARG A 91 -7.02 -12.27 -1.96
N GLY A 92 -5.87 -11.76 -1.51
CA GLY A 92 -4.58 -12.38 -1.73
C GLY A 92 -4.36 -13.59 -0.83
N MET A 93 -3.44 -14.44 -1.27
CA MET A 93 -2.96 -15.57 -0.49
C MET A 93 -1.98 -15.05 0.56
N LYS A 94 -2.20 -15.42 1.83
CA LYS A 94 -1.21 -15.20 2.88
C LYS A 94 -0.06 -16.18 2.66
N LEU A 95 1.15 -15.67 2.47
CA LEU A 95 2.37 -16.47 2.44
C LEU A 95 2.77 -16.71 3.90
N ASN A 96 2.29 -17.80 4.50
CA ASN A 96 2.83 -18.29 5.78
C ASN A 96 4.27 -18.78 5.55
N GLU A 97 5.17 -18.59 6.53
CA GLU A 97 6.59 -18.99 6.76
C GLU A 97 7.49 -19.59 5.66
N VAL A 98 6.96 -20.12 4.56
CA VAL A 98 7.69 -20.64 3.41
C VAL A 98 8.34 -19.48 2.65
N GLY A 99 9.65 -19.32 2.85
CA GLY A 99 10.49 -18.37 2.10
C GLY A 99 10.47 -16.93 2.60
N VAL A 100 9.93 -16.66 3.79
CA VAL A 100 9.99 -15.32 4.43
C VAL A 100 11.09 -15.31 5.48
N SER A 101 12.17 -14.56 5.24
CA SER A 101 13.33 -14.50 6.14
C SER A 101 13.07 -13.86 7.51
N ASN A 102 11.86 -13.33 7.74
CA ASN A 102 11.46 -12.71 9.00
C ASN A 102 10.02 -13.15 9.36
N GLN A 103 9.88 -13.96 10.40
CA GLN A 103 8.60 -14.49 10.91
C GLN A 103 7.71 -13.42 11.54
N ASP A 104 8.25 -12.25 11.89
CA ASP A 104 7.49 -11.12 12.43
C ASP A 104 6.65 -10.40 11.34
N LEU A 105 6.92 -10.70 10.06
CA LEU A 105 6.23 -10.09 8.93
C LEU A 105 5.16 -11.00 8.35
N THR A 106 3.95 -10.47 8.22
CA THR A 106 2.89 -11.11 7.45
C THR A 106 2.94 -10.60 6.00
N VAL A 107 3.12 -11.52 5.05
CA VAL A 107 3.13 -11.19 3.63
C VAL A 107 1.88 -11.73 2.95
N TYR A 108 1.18 -10.88 2.21
CA TYR A 108 0.10 -11.26 1.31
C TYR A 108 0.56 -11.13 -0.13
N MET A 109 0.20 -12.10 -0.97
CA MET A 109 0.50 -12.09 -2.40
C MET A 109 -0.78 -12.23 -3.22
N SER A 110 -0.87 -11.47 -4.32
CA SER A 110 -1.91 -11.63 -5.33
C SER A 110 -1.29 -11.57 -6.71
N LEU A 111 -1.77 -12.40 -7.64
CA LEU A 111 -1.46 -12.28 -9.05
C LEU A 111 -2.44 -11.31 -9.70
N LYS A 112 -1.93 -10.38 -10.50
CA LYS A 112 -2.72 -9.46 -11.33
C LYS A 112 -2.03 -9.33 -12.67
N ASN A 113 -2.69 -9.74 -13.75
CA ASN A 113 -2.13 -9.76 -15.10
C ASN A 113 -0.77 -10.48 -15.17
N GLN A 114 -0.67 -11.67 -14.56
CA GLN A 114 0.56 -12.48 -14.47
C GLN A 114 1.73 -11.83 -13.71
N LYS A 115 1.53 -10.65 -13.11
CA LYS A 115 2.50 -10.02 -12.22
C LYS A 115 2.15 -10.28 -10.77
N GLU A 116 3.16 -10.58 -9.97
CA GLU A 116 3.00 -10.77 -8.53
C GLU A 116 2.92 -9.42 -7.83
N HIS A 117 1.95 -9.24 -6.95
CA HIS A 117 1.89 -8.11 -6.05
C HIS A 117 2.01 -8.61 -4.62
N ARG A 118 2.97 -8.08 -3.86
CA ARG A 118 3.21 -8.49 -2.46
C ARG A 118 3.02 -7.31 -1.52
N LEU A 119 2.12 -7.47 -0.56
CA LEU A 119 1.88 -6.54 0.54
C LEU A 119 2.50 -7.10 1.82
N VAL A 120 3.40 -6.33 2.44
CA VAL A 120 4.11 -6.71 3.65
C VAL A 120 3.57 -5.91 4.83
N LEU A 121 3.13 -6.63 5.85
CA LEU A 121 2.56 -6.08 7.07
C LEU A 121 3.41 -6.51 8.28
N ASN A 122 3.55 -5.61 9.25
CA ASN A 122 4.16 -5.92 10.55
C ASN A 122 3.10 -5.85 11.64
N GLU A 123 3.00 -6.88 12.49
CA GLU A 123 2.12 -6.85 13.65
C GLU A 123 2.79 -6.07 14.78
N VAL A 124 2.19 -4.95 15.20
CA VAL A 124 2.77 -4.14 16.29
C VAL A 124 2.05 -4.37 17.62
N ARG A 125 0.86 -4.96 17.59
CA ARG A 125 0.10 -5.49 18.73
C ARG A 125 -0.99 -6.42 18.19
N LYS A 126 -1.53 -7.30 19.04
CA LYS A 126 -2.51 -8.33 18.64
C LYS A 126 -3.59 -7.80 17.70
N ASN A 127 -3.71 -8.40 16.51
CA ASN A 127 -4.67 -8.07 15.45
C ASN A 127 -4.54 -6.64 14.87
N PHE A 128 -3.42 -5.97 15.09
CA PHE A 128 -3.16 -4.62 14.60
C PHE A 128 -1.83 -4.57 13.85
N PHE A 129 -1.94 -4.29 12.56
CA PHE A 129 -0.86 -4.39 11.59
C PHE A 129 -0.54 -3.03 10.98
N VAL A 130 0.73 -2.79 10.70
CA VAL A 130 1.20 -1.62 9.96
C VAL A 130 1.71 -2.07 8.60
N VAL A 131 1.34 -1.35 7.54
CA VAL A 131 1.90 -1.57 6.21
C VAL A 131 3.38 -1.19 6.23
N THR A 132 4.25 -2.13 5.87
CA THR A 132 5.71 -1.94 5.86
C THR A 132 6.21 -1.70 4.45
N ALA A 133 5.77 -2.51 3.49
CA ALA A 133 6.19 -2.42 2.09
C ALA A 133 5.10 -2.95 1.16
N TYR A 134 5.19 -2.55 -0.11
CA TYR A 134 4.33 -3.02 -1.19
C TYR A 134 5.15 -3.07 -2.46
N LYS A 135 5.18 -4.21 -3.16
CA LYS A 135 6.00 -4.41 -4.36
C LYS A 135 5.28 -5.17 -5.45
N LYS A 136 5.70 -4.95 -6.70
CA LYS A 136 5.30 -5.68 -7.91
C LYS A 136 6.50 -6.45 -8.43
N GLY A 137 6.32 -7.74 -8.70
CA GLY A 137 7.32 -8.63 -9.30
C GLY A 137 7.14 -8.76 -10.80
#